data_AF-A0A0G1ULV9-F1
#
_entry.id   AF-A0A0G1ULV9-F1
#
_cell.length_a   1.000
_cell.length_b   1.000
_cell.length_c   1.000
_cell.angle_alpha   90.00
_cell.angle_beta   90.00
_cell.angle_gamma   90.00
#
_symmetry.space_group_name_H-M   'P 1'
#
loop_
_entity.id
_entity.type
_entity.pdbx_description
1 polymer ?
#
loop_
_entity_poly.entity_id
_entity_poly.type
_entity_poly.pdbx_seq_one_letter_code
_entity_poly.pdbx_strand_id
1 'polypeptide(L)'
;MMDTNVVVTSGQITDELARQLNTQNESQVKEEEVLEGTVVDESFPGPTPTPVSSPAASKSAEDDLRSRIESGEWDNLDDLEAFRVRTPEGQLMARTESLDYRVRQLERRLPMLLNQHLHDAYIQVLKKIHALRKTKSALFYFFYKDSGQRDLNAP
;
A
#
# COMPACT_ATOMS: atom_id res chain seq x y z
N MET A 1 -26.10 2.76 19.07
CA MET A 1 -25.33 3.14 17.86
C MET A 1 -24.00 3.65 18.36
N MET A 2 -22.93 2.89 18.15
CA MET A 2 -21.58 3.27 18.58
C MET A 2 -20.94 4.03 17.44
N ASP A 3 -20.84 5.36 17.59
CA ASP A 3 -20.00 6.21 16.75
C ASP A 3 -18.54 5.88 17.08
N THR A 4 -17.95 4.97 16.30
CA THR A 4 -16.51 4.74 16.33
C THR A 4 -15.84 5.88 15.56
N ASN A 5 -15.81 7.06 16.18
CA ASN A 5 -14.88 8.11 15.78
C ASN A 5 -13.47 7.60 16.08
N VAL A 6 -12.89 6.88 15.12
CA VAL A 6 -11.46 6.61 15.09
C VAL A 6 -10.80 7.96 14.85
N VAL A 7 -10.46 8.64 15.95
CA VAL A 7 -9.61 9.83 15.91
C VAL A 7 -8.21 9.35 15.54
N VAL A 8 -7.96 9.21 14.24
CA VAL A 8 -6.61 9.05 13.70
C VAL A 8 -5.93 10.41 13.88
N THR A 9 -5.30 10.61 15.04
CA THR A 9 -4.32 11.67 15.21
C THR A 9 -3.20 11.40 14.21
N SER A 10 -2.85 12.43 13.45
CA SER A 10 -1.88 12.54 12.35
C SER A 10 -0.43 12.06 12.63
N GLY A 11 -0.21 11.27 13.68
CA GLY A 11 1.11 10.80 14.08
C GLY A 11 1.59 9.54 13.35
N GLN A 12 0.74 8.53 13.18
CA GLN A 12 1.19 7.20 12.69
C GLN A 12 0.09 6.46 11.92
N ILE A 13 0.40 6.04 10.70
CA ILE A 13 -0.41 5.09 9.92
C ILE A 13 -0.09 3.67 10.39
N THR A 14 -1.03 3.05 11.11
CA THR A 14 -0.86 1.69 11.68
C THR A 14 -1.27 0.59 10.70
N ASP A 15 -0.81 -0.63 10.97
CA ASP A 15 -1.23 -1.83 10.24
C ASP A 15 -2.74 -2.04 10.33
N GLU A 16 -3.33 -1.78 11.48
CA GLU A 16 -4.77 -1.89 11.68
C GLU A 16 -5.55 -0.90 10.80
N LEU A 17 -5.14 0.36 10.73
CA LEU A 17 -5.77 1.35 9.86
C LEU A 17 -5.67 0.93 8.39
N ALA A 18 -4.49 0.49 7.95
CA ALA A 18 -4.28 0.04 6.58
C ALA A 18 -5.19 -1.15 6.24
N ARG A 19 -5.31 -2.13 7.16
CA ARG A 19 -6.18 -3.30 6.98
C ARG A 19 -7.65 -2.90 6.88
N GLN A 20 -8.12 -2.05 7.80
CA GLN A 20 -9.50 -1.56 7.80
C GLN A 20 -9.84 -0.85 6.49
N LEU A 21 -8.95 0.03 6.01
CA LEU A 21 -9.14 0.73 4.74
C LEU A 21 -9.19 -0.24 3.57
N ASN A 22 -8.28 -1.22 3.51
CA ASN A 22 -8.31 -2.22 2.44
C ASN A 22 -9.57 -3.09 2.48
N THR A 23 -10.00 -3.57 3.66
CA THR A 23 -11.24 -4.36 3.81
C THR A 23 -12.46 -3.53 3.40
N GLN A 24 -12.52 -2.27 3.79
CA GLN A 24 -13.57 -1.36 3.36
C GLN A 24 -13.56 -1.19 1.84
N ASN A 25 -12.40 -0.93 1.25
CA ASN A 25 -12.25 -0.75 -0.19
C ASN A 25 -12.68 -2.01 -0.96
N GLU A 26 -12.25 -3.20 -0.52
CA GLU A 26 -12.65 -4.49 -1.12
C GLU A 26 -14.17 -4.68 -1.14
N SER A 27 -14.87 -4.29 -0.06
CA SER A 27 -16.33 -4.38 0.01
C SER A 27 -17.07 -3.41 -0.93
N GLN A 28 -16.38 -2.35 -1.37
CA GLN A 28 -16.95 -1.28 -2.17
C GLN A 28 -16.62 -1.38 -3.67
N VAL A 29 -15.60 -2.14 -4.06
CA VAL A 29 -15.23 -2.30 -5.48
C VAL A 29 -16.27 -3.15 -6.22
N LYS A 30 -16.97 -2.53 -7.16
CA LYS A 30 -17.94 -3.21 -8.03
C LYS A 30 -17.28 -3.86 -9.24
N GLU A 31 -17.95 -4.85 -9.83
CA GLU A 31 -17.44 -5.52 -11.05
C GLU A 31 -17.41 -4.58 -12.25
N GLU A 32 -18.40 -3.72 -12.39
CA GLU A 32 -18.44 -2.74 -13.48
C GLU A 32 -17.24 -1.79 -13.42
N GLU A 33 -16.88 -1.33 -12.21
CA GLU A 33 -15.77 -0.39 -11.99
C GLU A 33 -14.41 -0.94 -12.45
N VAL A 34 -14.20 -2.26 -12.37
CA VAL A 34 -12.92 -2.89 -12.76
C VAL A 34 -12.87 -3.33 -14.22
N LEU A 35 -14.02 -3.49 -14.87
CA LEU A 35 -14.11 -3.89 -16.27
C LEU A 35 -14.18 -2.68 -17.22
N GLU A 36 -14.58 -1.51 -16.72
CA GLU A 36 -14.70 -0.26 -17.50
C GLU A 36 -13.39 0.55 -17.62
N GLY A 37 -12.25 0.02 -17.18
CA GLY A 37 -11.00 0.77 -17.04
C GLY A 37 -10.48 1.43 -18.32
N THR A 38 -10.49 2.77 -18.33
CA THR A 38 -9.58 3.60 -19.13
C THR A 38 -8.13 3.27 -18.78
N VAL A 39 -7.28 3.13 -19.80
CA VAL A 39 -5.84 2.95 -19.63
C VAL A 39 -5.27 4.25 -19.08
N VAL A 40 -5.18 4.39 -17.76
CA VAL A 40 -4.36 5.45 -17.16
C VAL A 40 -2.92 4.99 -17.28
N ASP A 41 -2.22 5.55 -18.26
CA ASP A 41 -0.77 5.43 -18.42
C ASP A 41 -0.08 6.14 -17.26
N GLU A 42 -0.10 5.54 -16.06
CA GLU A 42 0.86 5.88 -15.02
C GLU A 42 2.18 5.19 -15.36
N SER A 43 2.87 5.74 -16.35
CA SER A 43 4.31 5.59 -16.55
C SER A 43 5.05 6.20 -15.35
N PHE A 44 4.92 5.61 -14.17
CA PHE A 44 5.83 5.86 -13.07
C PHE A 44 7.09 5.04 -13.34
N PRO A 45 8.26 5.67 -13.53
CA PRO A 45 9.51 4.93 -13.50
C PRO A 45 9.59 4.29 -12.11
N GLY A 46 9.33 2.99 -12.03
CA GLY A 46 9.57 2.24 -10.81
C GLY A 46 11.02 2.46 -10.38
N PRO A 47 11.33 2.48 -9.07
CA PRO A 47 12.71 2.60 -8.62
C PRO A 47 13.52 1.49 -9.29
N THR A 48 14.45 1.88 -10.16
CA THR A 48 15.48 0.97 -10.67
C THR A 48 16.21 0.47 -9.43
N PRO A 49 16.29 -0.85 -9.18
CA PRO A 49 17.01 -1.35 -8.03
C PRO A 49 18.47 -0.93 -8.19
N THR A 50 18.91 0.10 -7.45
CA THR A 50 20.31 0.44 -7.36
C THR A 50 20.98 -0.70 -6.60
N PRO A 51 21.94 -1.43 -7.19
CA PRO A 51 22.63 -2.48 -6.48
C PRO A 51 23.49 -1.81 -5.40
N VAL A 52 23.00 -1.82 -4.17
CA VAL A 52 23.79 -1.43 -3.01
C VAL A 52 24.82 -2.54 -2.78
N SER A 53 26.01 -2.36 -3.33
CA SER A 53 27.18 -3.15 -2.95
C SER A 53 27.64 -2.63 -1.58
N SER A 54 27.33 -3.37 -0.52
CA SER A 54 27.96 -3.21 0.79
C SER A 54 28.30 -4.58 1.36
N PRO A 55 29.38 -4.67 2.16
CA PRO A 55 30.04 -5.94 2.45
C PRO A 55 29.17 -6.80 3.37
N ALA A 56 29.19 -8.11 3.11
CA ALA A 56 28.50 -9.12 3.90
C ALA A 56 28.80 -8.96 5.40
N ALA A 57 27.83 -8.49 6.16
CA ALA A 57 27.82 -8.46 7.61
C ALA A 57 26.36 -8.66 8.06
N SER A 58 26.11 -9.71 8.86
CA SER A 58 24.86 -10.02 9.61
C SER A 58 23.54 -9.47 9.03
N LYS A 59 22.61 -10.34 8.58
CA LYS A 59 21.22 -9.96 8.18
C LYS A 59 20.70 -8.82 9.07
N SER A 60 20.69 -7.62 8.51
CA SER A 60 20.38 -6.41 9.26
C SER A 60 18.86 -6.29 9.40
N ALA A 61 18.38 -5.62 10.45
CA ALA A 61 16.94 -5.33 10.60
C ALA A 61 16.38 -4.55 9.39
N GLU A 62 17.23 -3.78 8.69
CA GLU A 62 16.87 -3.11 7.43
C GLU A 62 16.71 -4.08 6.25
N ASP A 63 17.48 -5.17 6.19
CA ASP A 63 17.33 -6.20 5.13
C ASP A 63 16.00 -6.94 5.29
N ASP A 64 15.62 -7.25 6.53
CA ASP A 64 14.35 -7.89 6.84
C ASP A 64 13.17 -6.97 6.48
N LEU A 65 13.28 -5.66 6.80
CA LEU A 65 12.30 -4.67 6.36
C LEU A 65 12.22 -4.59 4.83
N ARG A 66 13.36 -4.53 4.15
CA ARG A 66 13.37 -4.47 2.68
C ARG A 66 12.72 -5.71 2.06
N SER A 67 13.05 -6.89 2.56
CA SER A 67 12.46 -8.14 2.09
C SER A 67 10.94 -8.16 2.29
N ARG A 68 10.44 -7.60 3.40
CA ARG A 68 9.00 -7.52 3.70
C ARG A 68 8.25 -6.55 2.79
N ILE A 69 8.87 -5.42 2.46
CA ILE A 69 8.34 -4.47 1.49
C ILE A 69 8.26 -5.11 0.11
N GLU A 70 9.31 -5.79 -0.34
CA GLU A 70 9.36 -6.42 -1.67
C GLU A 70 8.44 -7.64 -1.79
N SER A 71 8.17 -8.33 -0.69
CA SER A 71 7.16 -9.41 -0.65
C SER A 71 5.73 -8.87 -0.75
N GLY A 72 5.53 -7.56 -0.57
CA GLY A 72 4.22 -6.92 -0.63
C GLY A 72 3.38 -7.16 0.62
N GLU A 73 4.03 -7.43 1.75
CA GLU A 73 3.40 -7.56 3.07
C GLU A 73 3.26 -6.15 3.68
N TRP A 74 2.17 -5.47 3.34
CA TRP A 74 1.94 -4.06 3.69
C TRP A 74 1.18 -3.90 5.02
N ASP A 75 0.70 -5.00 5.60
CA ASP A 75 -0.22 -5.05 6.75
C ASP A 75 0.39 -5.66 8.02
N ASN A 76 1.71 -5.84 8.05
CA ASN A 76 2.47 -6.39 9.17
C ASN A 76 3.85 -5.72 9.33
N LEU A 77 3.99 -4.47 8.87
CA LEU A 77 5.27 -3.74 8.94
C LEU A 77 5.55 -3.23 10.36
N ASP A 78 4.51 -3.04 11.18
CA ASP A 78 4.65 -2.57 12.56
C ASP A 78 5.41 -3.59 13.44
N ASP A 79 5.51 -4.85 13.00
CA ASP A 79 6.25 -5.92 13.67
C ASP A 79 7.79 -5.72 13.62
N LEU A 80 8.27 -4.86 12.72
CA LEU A 80 9.71 -4.69 12.46
C LEU A 80 10.25 -3.44 13.15
N GLU A 81 11.27 -3.61 13.99
CA GLU A 81 11.88 -2.47 14.70
C GLU A 81 12.43 -1.42 13.74
N ALA A 82 13.07 -1.85 12.64
CA ALA A 82 13.57 -0.96 11.57
C ALA A 82 12.46 -0.10 10.93
N PHE A 83 11.21 -0.57 10.93
CA PHE A 83 10.06 0.23 10.47
C PHE A 83 9.62 1.22 11.56
N ARG A 84 9.50 0.75 12.81
CA ARG A 84 9.02 1.55 13.94
C ARG A 84 9.90 2.77 14.23
N VAL A 85 11.20 2.66 14.04
CA VAL A 85 12.16 3.76 14.25
C VAL A 85 12.18 4.80 13.13
N ARG A 86 11.51 4.55 11.99
CA ARG A 86 11.43 5.53 10.89
C ARG A 86 10.54 6.71 11.28
N THR A 87 10.76 7.82 10.58
CA THR A 87 9.83 8.95 10.63
C THR A 87 8.43 8.52 10.16
N PRO A 88 7.35 9.20 10.57
CA PRO A 88 6.00 8.91 10.07
C PRO A 88 5.92 8.91 8.54
N GLU A 89 6.63 9.83 7.88
CA GLU A 89 6.77 9.88 6.42
C GLU A 89 7.45 8.62 5.87
N GLY A 90 8.54 8.17 6.51
CA GLY A 90 9.25 6.96 6.13
C GLY A 90 8.42 5.68 6.32
N GLN A 91 7.55 5.65 7.34
CA GLN A 91 6.58 4.58 7.56
C GLN A 91 5.50 4.57 6.47
N LEU A 92 4.96 5.74 6.13
CA LEU A 92 4.02 5.90 5.01
C LEU A 92 4.65 5.42 3.71
N MET A 93 5.87 5.86 3.38
CA MET A 93 6.56 5.48 2.15
C MET A 93 6.77 3.96 2.07
N ALA A 94 7.31 3.35 3.12
CA ALA A 94 7.52 1.89 3.16
C ALA A 94 6.21 1.10 2.98
N ARG A 95 5.12 1.54 3.60
CA ARG A 95 3.80 0.91 3.47
C ARG A 95 3.24 1.05 2.06
N THR A 96 3.32 2.24 1.47
CA THR A 96 2.84 2.48 0.09
C THR A 96 3.68 1.77 -0.95
N GLU A 97 5.00 1.63 -0.73
CA GLU A 97 5.87 0.84 -1.58
C GLU A 97 5.51 -0.65 -1.52
N SER A 98 5.24 -1.19 -0.32
CA SER A 98 4.78 -2.57 -0.16
C SER A 98 3.43 -2.84 -0.86
N LEU A 99 2.50 -1.87 -0.81
CA LEU A 99 1.26 -1.91 -1.60
C LEU A 99 1.54 -1.97 -3.11
N ASP A 100 2.49 -1.16 -3.61
CA ASP A 100 2.87 -1.16 -5.02
C ASP A 100 3.49 -2.50 -5.45
N TYR A 101 4.35 -3.10 -4.62
CA TYR A 101 4.87 -4.45 -4.87
C TYR A 101 3.73 -5.47 -4.96
N ARG A 102 2.77 -5.42 -4.04
CA ARG A 102 1.62 -6.32 -4.06
C ARG A 102 0.76 -6.14 -5.32
N VAL A 103 0.50 -4.91 -5.72
CA VAL A 103 -0.23 -4.59 -6.96
C VAL A 103 0.49 -5.17 -8.18
N ARG A 104 1.81 -4.93 -8.32
CA ARG A 104 2.61 -5.47 -9.43
C ARG A 104 2.61 -7.01 -9.47
N GLN A 105 2.69 -7.67 -8.33
CA GLN A 105 2.60 -9.14 -8.25
C GLN A 105 1.24 -9.65 -8.75
N LEU A 106 0.15 -8.96 -8.42
CA LEU A 106 -1.20 -9.31 -8.88
C LEU A 106 -1.37 -9.04 -10.38
N GLU A 107 -0.87 -7.91 -10.88
CA GLU A 107 -0.88 -7.56 -12.30
C GLU A 107 -0.15 -8.60 -13.15
N ARG A 108 1.01 -9.08 -12.70
CA ARG A 108 1.77 -10.15 -13.38
C ARG A 108 0.99 -11.47 -13.49
N ARG A 109 -0.01 -11.72 -12.63
CA ARG A 109 -0.86 -12.92 -12.68
C ARG A 109 -2.03 -12.79 -13.65
N LEU A 110 -2.48 -11.57 -13.98
CA LEU A 110 -3.65 -11.34 -14.82
C LEU A 110 -3.58 -12.05 -16.18
N PRO A 111 -2.47 -12.02 -16.96
CA PRO A 111 -2.40 -12.70 -18.25
C PRO A 111 -2.58 -14.21 -18.13
N MET A 112 -2.04 -14.83 -17.08
CA MET A 112 -2.18 -16.27 -16.84
C MET A 112 -3.64 -16.64 -16.58
N LEU A 113 -4.35 -15.86 -15.76
CA LEU A 113 -5.76 -16.10 -15.45
C LEU A 113 -6.64 -15.98 -16.69
N LEU A 114 -6.36 -14.99 -17.54
CA LEU A 114 -7.05 -14.82 -18.82
C LEU A 114 -6.80 -16.01 -19.75
N ASN A 115 -5.54 -16.44 -19.90
CA ASN A 115 -5.17 -17.58 -20.76
C ASN A 115 -5.73 -18.92 -20.29
N GLN A 116 -5.98 -19.08 -18.99
CA GLN A 116 -6.58 -20.28 -18.40
C GLN A 116 -8.12 -20.20 -18.35
N HIS A 117 -8.73 -19.17 -18.92
CA HIS A 117 -10.18 -18.92 -18.88
C HIS A 117 -10.75 -18.85 -17.44
N LEU A 118 -9.92 -18.45 -16.48
CA LEU A 118 -10.30 -18.28 -15.07
C LEU A 118 -10.89 -16.89 -14.84
N HIS A 119 -12.04 -16.62 -15.48
CA HIS A 119 -12.65 -15.28 -15.51
C HIS A 119 -13.03 -14.75 -14.12
N ASP A 120 -13.61 -15.59 -13.25
CA ASP A 120 -13.97 -15.16 -11.89
C ASP A 120 -12.72 -14.77 -11.08
N ALA A 121 -11.65 -15.57 -11.19
CA ALA A 121 -10.38 -15.27 -10.54
C ALA A 121 -9.75 -13.99 -11.10
N TYR A 122 -9.84 -13.78 -12.41
CA TYR A 122 -9.38 -12.55 -13.07
C TYR A 122 -10.10 -11.31 -12.51
N ILE A 123 -11.42 -11.34 -12.43
CA ILE A 123 -12.24 -10.25 -11.88
C ILE A 123 -11.91 -10.02 -10.40
N GLN A 124 -11.74 -11.08 -9.60
CA GLN A 124 -11.34 -10.96 -8.20
C GLN A 124 -9.96 -10.31 -8.04
N VAL A 125 -8.99 -10.66 -8.89
CA VAL A 125 -7.67 -10.04 -8.87
C VAL A 125 -7.74 -8.56 -9.26
N LEU A 126 -8.54 -8.20 -10.25
CA LEU A 126 -8.78 -6.79 -10.60
C LEU A 126 -9.39 -6.00 -9.45
N LYS A 127 -10.42 -6.55 -8.79
CA LYS A 127 -11.03 -5.95 -7.58
C LYS A 127 -9.99 -5.72 -6.50
N LYS A 128 -9.13 -6.71 -6.25
CA LYS A 128 -8.06 -6.61 -5.26
C LYS A 128 -7.03 -5.54 -5.63
N ILE A 129 -6.61 -5.46 -6.88
CA ILE A 129 -5.71 -4.39 -7.37
C ILE A 129 -6.33 -3.02 -7.13
N HIS A 130 -7.60 -2.84 -7.47
CA HIS A 130 -8.30 -1.58 -7.30
C HIS A 130 -8.44 -1.18 -5.83
N ALA A 131 -8.78 -2.14 -4.97
CA ALA A 131 -8.87 -1.91 -3.53
C ALA A 131 -7.52 -1.50 -2.92
N LEU A 132 -6.41 -2.12 -3.34
CA LEU A 132 -5.07 -1.76 -2.88
C LEU A 132 -4.67 -0.35 -3.34
N ARG A 133 -4.98 0.03 -4.59
CA ARG A 133 -4.74 1.38 -5.11
C ARG A 133 -5.56 2.44 -4.34
N LYS A 134 -6.85 2.19 -4.10
CA LYS A 134 -7.69 3.04 -3.23
C LYS A 134 -7.13 3.16 -1.83
N THR A 135 -6.61 2.07 -1.27
CA THR A 135 -5.97 2.05 0.06
C THR A 135 -4.76 2.95 0.08
N LYS A 136 -3.86 2.85 -0.91
CA LYS A 136 -2.71 3.75 -1.05
C LYS A 136 -3.13 5.22 -1.06
N SER A 137 -4.13 5.59 -1.88
CA SER A 137 -4.65 6.96 -1.91
C SER A 137 -5.22 7.42 -0.58
N ALA A 138 -5.95 6.55 0.13
CA ALA A 138 -6.50 6.84 1.44
C ALA A 138 -5.39 7.07 2.49
N LEU A 139 -4.32 6.27 2.47
CA LEU A 139 -3.18 6.45 3.38
C LEU A 139 -2.55 7.84 3.24
N PHE A 140 -2.32 8.28 1.99
CA PHE A 140 -1.83 9.63 1.72
C PHE A 140 -2.80 10.71 2.20
N TYR A 141 -4.10 10.54 1.93
CA TYR A 141 -5.12 11.48 2.40
C TYR A 141 -5.12 11.60 3.92
N PHE A 142 -5.16 10.48 4.66
CA PHE A 142 -5.17 10.49 6.13
C PHE A 142 -3.89 11.05 6.72
N PHE A 143 -2.76 10.87 6.06
CA PHE A 143 -1.49 11.40 6.51
C PHE A 143 -1.40 12.92 6.31
N TYR A 144 -1.79 13.44 5.15
CA TYR A 144 -1.62 14.88 4.82
C TYR A 144 -2.82 15.77 5.13
N LYS A 145 -4.02 15.22 5.39
CA LYS A 145 -5.24 16.01 5.67
C LYS A 145 -5.05 17.04 6.79
N ASP A 146 -4.22 16.72 7.79
CA ASP A 146 -3.98 17.58 8.95
C ASP A 146 -2.72 18.46 8.77
N SER A 147 -1.82 18.09 7.86
CA SER A 147 -0.62 18.88 7.53
C SER A 147 -1.00 20.24 6.94
N GLY A 148 -2.04 20.29 6.10
CA GLY A 148 -2.59 21.55 5.56
C GLY A 148 -3.31 22.42 6.60
N GLN A 149 -3.78 21.86 7.73
CA GLN A 149 -4.40 22.63 8.81
C GLN A 149 -3.39 23.26 9.77
N ARG A 150 -2.18 22.71 9.90
CA ARG A 150 -1.12 23.29 10.74
C ARG A 150 -0.58 24.60 10.17
N ASP A 151 -0.42 24.70 8.85
CA ASP A 151 0.08 25.93 8.20
C ASP A 151 -0.90 27.11 8.29
N LEU A 152 -2.20 26.84 8.40
CA LEU A 152 -3.24 27.87 8.54
C LEU A 152 -3.39 28.39 9.98
N ASN A 153 -2.86 27.68 10.97
CA ASN A 153 -2.94 28.00 12.40
C ASN A 153 -1.58 28.40 12.99
N ALA A 154 -0.57 28.67 12.15
CA ALA A 154 0.69 29.24 12.62
C ALA A 154 0.47 30.70 13.06
N PRO A 155 0.90 31.10 14.28
CA PRO A 155 0.72 32.45 14.81
C PRO A 155 1.56 33.52 14.09
#